data_AF-A0A975K130-F1
#
_entry.id   AF-A0A975K130-F1
#
_cell.length_a   1.000
_cell.length_b   1.000
_cell.length_c   1.000
_cell.angle_alpha   90.00
_cell.angle_beta   90.00
_cell.angle_gamma   90.00
#
_symmetry.space_group_name_H-M   'P 1'
#
loop_
_entity.id
_entity.type
_entity.pdbx_description
1 polymer ?
#
loop_
_entity_poly.entity_id
_entity_poly.type
_entity_poly.pdbx_seq_one_letter_code
_entity_poly.pdbx_strand_id
1 'polypeptide(L)'
;MGNRRQEEVLAIWSDAPAIRLVVVDDEPDVETMFRLRFRREIRSGQLELTFFTNPELALASLQEHSDVEVLITDLNMPEMHGLELLERVQGLNRPLKVIVVTAYGDLSNIRAAMMHGAFDFQVKPFDAKDLKVTIAKAVSLVRELRAGSDAAERAMSLEERNRFIEKTFGRYVSEEVKRVLLSSPEGEGRSERRVVTILMADIRGFSRLVGEHEPETSVAVLNRYFEQASSVILARNGTINEILGDGLLVLFGAPLVDEHAPEHAARAALELQMAMAELNERNRELGLPTLEIGIGIHTGEAVVGTIGSSTRQKYAAVGSHVNLTARIESQTVGGQILISETTARALGADAVLGEPRDVHFKGSSGHVQIVELLGMRGGEEPPSELATQGHDLQELVPPPSATIALIVNSKLDKPHAARVLALSGRAVRVDTELALAPFDDVAIEIDGRSYLAKVQPDSESGRGHVAVFTSVPKIADVESQIAR
;
A
#
# COMPACT_ATOMS: atom_id res chain seq x y z
N MET A 1 53.19 -25.81 13.56
CA MET A 1 52.62 -24.59 12.93
C MET A 1 53.20 -24.25 11.55
N GLY A 2 54.34 -24.81 11.11
CA GLY A 2 54.95 -24.49 9.81
C GLY A 2 54.25 -25.06 8.56
N ASN A 3 53.53 -26.19 8.69
CA ASN A 3 52.93 -26.90 7.53
C ASN A 3 51.63 -26.24 7.02
N ARG A 4 50.72 -25.81 7.92
CA ARG A 4 49.46 -25.13 7.56
C ARG A 4 49.66 -23.82 6.78
N ARG A 5 50.66 -23.02 7.17
CA ARG A 5 50.99 -21.76 6.47
C ARG A 5 51.55 -21.97 5.06
N GLN A 6 52.18 -23.12 4.78
CA GLN A 6 52.65 -23.44 3.42
C GLN A 6 51.49 -23.93 2.52
N GLU A 7 50.55 -24.69 3.09
CA GLU A 7 49.35 -25.15 2.37
C GLU A 7 48.41 -24.00 1.98
N GLU A 8 48.17 -23.04 2.89
CA GLU A 8 47.34 -21.85 2.62
C GLU A 8 47.95 -20.95 1.52
N VAL A 9 49.27 -20.77 1.52
CA VAL A 9 49.97 -20.01 0.48
C VAL A 9 49.88 -20.70 -0.87
N LEU A 10 50.07 -22.02 -0.92
CA LEU A 10 49.96 -22.80 -2.16
C LEU A 10 48.55 -22.77 -2.76
N ALA A 11 47.51 -22.74 -1.91
CA ALA A 11 46.13 -22.68 -2.36
C ALA A 11 45.81 -21.41 -3.16
N ILE A 12 46.35 -20.25 -2.74
CA ILE A 12 46.10 -18.96 -3.40
C ILE A 12 46.68 -18.91 -4.82
N TRP A 13 47.85 -19.52 -5.04
CA TRP A 13 48.45 -19.62 -6.37
C TRP A 13 47.68 -20.58 -7.29
N SER A 14 46.90 -21.50 -6.75
CA SER A 14 46.05 -22.42 -7.52
C SER A 14 44.60 -21.97 -7.70
N ASP A 15 44.21 -20.88 -7.05
CA ASP A 15 42.83 -20.38 -7.02
C ASP A 15 42.51 -19.49 -8.23
N ALA A 16 41.29 -19.58 -8.74
CA ALA A 16 40.82 -18.73 -9.84
C ALA A 16 40.07 -17.51 -9.27
N PRO A 17 40.18 -16.30 -9.87
CA PRO A 17 40.89 -15.96 -11.12
C PRO A 17 42.42 -15.83 -10.96
N ALA A 18 43.13 -15.68 -12.09
CA ALA A 18 44.57 -15.44 -12.13
C ALA A 18 44.95 -14.19 -11.33
N ILE A 19 46.10 -14.23 -10.65
CA ILE A 19 46.60 -13.09 -9.88
C ILE A 19 47.08 -12.01 -10.85
N ARG A 20 46.60 -10.78 -10.70
CA ARG A 20 47.09 -9.63 -11.49
C ARG A 20 48.08 -8.80 -10.69
N LEU A 21 49.34 -8.87 -11.12
CA LEU A 21 50.48 -8.26 -10.45
C LEU A 21 51.13 -7.22 -11.36
N VAL A 22 51.28 -5.99 -10.85
CA VAL A 22 52.08 -4.94 -11.49
C VAL A 22 53.40 -4.80 -10.76
N VAL A 23 54.49 -4.69 -11.50
CA VAL A 23 55.82 -4.42 -10.95
C VAL A 23 56.38 -3.15 -11.58
N VAL A 24 56.91 -2.25 -10.75
CA VAL A 24 57.49 -0.97 -11.16
C VAL A 24 58.93 -0.92 -10.64
N ASP A 25 59.88 -0.93 -11.56
CA ASP A 25 61.32 -0.90 -11.27
C ASP A 25 62.03 -0.36 -12.53
N ASP A 26 62.99 0.55 -12.35
CA ASP A 26 63.71 1.22 -13.44
C ASP A 26 64.83 0.34 -14.04
N GLU A 27 65.22 -0.74 -13.36
CA GLU A 27 66.22 -1.68 -13.85
C GLU A 27 65.60 -2.67 -14.86
N PRO A 28 66.07 -2.71 -16.13
CA PRO A 28 65.51 -3.60 -17.16
C PRO A 28 65.71 -5.09 -16.87
N ASP A 29 66.70 -5.45 -16.04
CA ASP A 29 66.98 -6.83 -15.66
C ASP A 29 65.95 -7.40 -14.67
N VAL A 30 65.20 -6.54 -13.97
CA VAL A 30 64.20 -6.95 -12.98
C VAL A 30 63.02 -7.68 -13.63
N GLU A 31 62.57 -7.24 -14.80
CA GLU A 31 61.53 -7.97 -15.55
C GLU A 31 61.98 -9.41 -15.86
N THR A 32 63.21 -9.56 -16.37
CA THR A 32 63.77 -10.87 -16.71
C THR A 32 63.87 -11.76 -15.47
N MET A 33 64.33 -11.19 -14.35
CA MET A 33 64.42 -11.89 -13.07
C MET A 33 63.05 -12.41 -12.60
N PHE A 34 62.03 -11.56 -12.55
CA PHE A 34 60.69 -11.97 -12.12
C PHE A 34 60.08 -13.01 -13.07
N ARG A 35 60.22 -12.84 -14.40
CA ARG A 35 59.73 -13.85 -15.36
C ARG A 35 60.40 -15.20 -15.18
N LEU A 36 61.68 -15.25 -14.80
CA LEU A 36 62.38 -16.48 -14.47
C LEU A 36 61.91 -17.10 -13.14
N ARG A 37 61.75 -16.29 -12.09
CA ARG A 37 61.36 -16.75 -10.73
C ARG A 37 59.89 -17.19 -10.64
N PHE A 38 59.01 -16.61 -11.46
CA PHE A 38 57.57 -16.92 -11.53
C PHE A 38 57.17 -17.69 -12.79
N ARG A 39 58.15 -18.29 -13.49
CA ARG A 39 57.93 -19.00 -14.77
C ARG A 39 56.84 -20.08 -14.70
N ARG A 40 56.71 -20.77 -13.57
CA ARG A 40 55.72 -21.83 -13.39
C ARG A 40 54.31 -21.24 -13.37
N GLU A 41 54.09 -20.24 -12.53
CA GLU A 41 52.80 -19.59 -12.29
C GLU A 41 52.30 -18.85 -13.55
N ILE A 42 53.21 -18.20 -14.28
CA ILE A 42 52.89 -17.55 -15.56
C ILE A 42 52.46 -18.59 -16.60
N ARG A 43 53.18 -19.71 -16.72
CA ARG A 43 52.85 -20.77 -17.71
C ARG A 43 51.55 -21.48 -17.41
N SER A 44 51.20 -21.63 -16.14
CA SER A 44 49.92 -22.23 -15.73
C SER A 44 48.75 -21.24 -15.77
N GLY A 45 48.98 -19.98 -16.17
CA GLY A 45 47.94 -18.95 -16.22
C GLY A 45 47.47 -18.49 -14.83
N GLN A 46 48.26 -18.74 -13.79
CA GLN A 46 47.93 -18.39 -12.39
C GLN A 46 48.38 -16.96 -12.03
N LEU A 47 49.30 -16.39 -12.81
CA LEU A 47 49.84 -15.04 -12.61
C LEU A 47 49.90 -14.31 -13.95
N GLU A 48 49.20 -13.18 -14.03
CA GLU A 48 49.35 -12.17 -15.07
C GLU A 48 50.25 -11.06 -14.52
N LEU A 49 51.34 -10.79 -15.25
CA LEU A 49 52.43 -9.95 -14.78
C LEU A 49 52.72 -8.83 -15.77
N THR A 50 52.57 -7.60 -15.31
CA THR A 50 52.81 -6.37 -16.09
C THR A 50 53.97 -5.59 -15.48
N PHE A 51 54.91 -5.15 -16.31
CA PHE A 51 56.06 -4.36 -15.88
C PHE A 51 56.00 -2.93 -16.41
N PHE A 52 56.44 -1.99 -15.58
CA PHE A 52 56.68 -0.61 -15.98
C PHE A 52 58.04 -0.14 -15.48
N THR A 53 58.81 0.48 -16.35
CA THR A 53 60.05 1.18 -15.97
C THR A 53 59.80 2.65 -15.62
N ASN A 54 58.63 3.18 -15.98
CA ASN A 54 58.21 4.54 -15.64
C ASN A 54 56.99 4.50 -14.68
N PRO A 55 57.09 5.10 -13.48
CA PRO A 55 56.03 5.08 -12.47
C PRO A 55 54.77 5.86 -12.87
N GLU A 56 54.87 6.90 -13.72
CA GLU A 56 53.69 7.64 -14.21
C GLU A 56 52.86 6.78 -15.18
N LEU A 57 53.51 6.00 -16.05
CA LEU A 57 52.82 5.04 -16.92
C LEU A 57 52.15 3.93 -16.10
N ALA A 58 52.81 3.47 -15.03
CA ALA A 58 52.22 2.51 -14.11
C ALA A 58 50.97 3.08 -13.43
N LEU A 59 51.04 4.33 -12.94
CA LEU A 59 49.91 4.99 -12.29
C LEU A 59 48.73 5.18 -13.26
N ALA A 60 48.98 5.63 -14.49
CA ALA A 60 47.95 5.76 -15.52
C ALA A 60 47.28 4.41 -15.84
N SER A 61 48.08 3.34 -16.00
CA SER A 61 47.55 2.00 -16.23
C SER A 61 46.74 1.48 -15.03
N LEU A 62 47.20 1.76 -13.80
CA LEU A 62 46.44 1.43 -12.60
C LEU A 62 45.12 2.19 -12.55
N GLN A 63 45.04 3.45 -13.00
CA GLN A 63 43.77 4.18 -13.06
C GLN A 63 42.77 3.55 -14.05
N GLU A 64 43.26 3.03 -15.18
CA GLU A 64 42.41 2.40 -16.21
C GLU A 64 41.98 0.97 -15.86
N HIS A 65 42.81 0.21 -15.13
CA HIS A 65 42.57 -1.20 -14.83
C HIS A 65 42.34 -1.43 -13.32
N SER A 66 41.08 -1.67 -12.93
CA SER A 66 40.64 -1.90 -11.53
C SER A 66 40.90 -3.28 -10.97
N ASP A 67 41.29 -4.23 -11.82
CA ASP A 67 41.44 -5.64 -11.47
C ASP A 67 42.81 -6.02 -10.92
N VAL A 68 43.82 -5.14 -11.03
CA VAL A 68 45.14 -5.34 -10.40
C VAL A 68 44.99 -5.52 -8.89
N GLU A 69 45.55 -6.60 -8.35
CA GLU A 69 45.43 -6.97 -6.93
C GLU A 69 46.66 -6.53 -6.12
N VAL A 70 47.85 -6.60 -6.72
CA VAL A 70 49.10 -6.28 -6.05
C VAL A 70 49.99 -5.41 -6.94
N LEU A 71 50.62 -4.41 -6.33
CA LEU A 71 51.67 -3.59 -6.92
C LEU A 71 52.97 -3.88 -6.19
N ILE A 72 54.06 -4.13 -6.91
CA ILE A 72 55.41 -4.20 -6.35
C ILE A 72 56.19 -3.00 -6.90
N THR A 73 56.86 -2.23 -6.04
CA THR A 73 57.65 -1.07 -6.48
C THR A 73 59.02 -1.05 -5.80
N ASP A 74 60.08 -0.67 -6.52
CA ASP A 74 61.32 -0.21 -5.87
C ASP A 74 61.07 1.15 -5.17
N LEU A 75 61.82 1.44 -4.11
CA LEU A 75 61.82 2.75 -3.45
C LEU A 75 62.64 3.79 -4.20
N ASN A 76 63.74 3.38 -4.83
CA ASN A 76 64.68 4.28 -5.47
C ASN A 76 64.53 4.18 -6.99
N MET A 77 63.76 5.09 -7.58
CA MET A 77 63.57 5.18 -9.03
C MET A 77 63.80 6.62 -9.51
N PRO A 78 64.25 6.83 -10.77
CA PRO A 78 64.31 8.14 -11.41
C PRO A 78 62.90 8.76 -11.55
N GLU A 79 62.83 10.09 -11.60
CA GLU A 79 61.60 10.88 -11.79
C GLU A 79 60.64 10.87 -10.58
N MET A 80 60.20 9.72 -10.10
CA MET A 80 59.30 9.57 -8.93
C MET A 80 59.80 8.46 -8.00
N HIS A 81 59.97 8.78 -6.72
CA HIS A 81 60.35 7.79 -5.70
C HIS A 81 59.19 6.83 -5.42
N GLY A 82 59.48 5.56 -5.09
CA GLY A 82 58.46 4.55 -4.80
C GLY A 82 57.50 4.91 -3.65
N LEU A 83 57.93 5.78 -2.73
CA LEU A 83 57.09 6.32 -1.67
C LEU A 83 56.00 7.27 -2.18
N GLU A 84 56.33 8.09 -3.19
CA GLU A 84 55.37 8.99 -3.84
C GLU A 84 54.37 8.20 -4.69
N LEU A 85 54.83 7.16 -5.38
CA LEU A 85 53.94 6.24 -6.09
C LEU A 85 52.96 5.56 -5.12
N LEU A 86 53.43 5.08 -3.97
CA LEU A 86 52.59 4.47 -2.93
C LEU A 86 51.48 5.42 -2.46
N GLU A 87 51.81 6.69 -2.17
CA GLU A 87 50.83 7.70 -1.74
C GLU A 87 49.77 7.94 -2.83
N ARG A 88 50.18 8.09 -4.09
CA ARG A 88 49.24 8.28 -5.21
C ARG A 88 48.35 7.06 -5.45
N VAL A 89 48.90 5.85 -5.33
CA VAL A 89 48.14 4.59 -5.49
C VAL A 89 47.12 4.41 -4.36
N GLN A 90 47.44 4.82 -3.13
CA GLN A 90 46.45 4.82 -2.04
C GLN A 90 45.31 5.82 -2.27
N GLY A 91 45.60 6.94 -2.93
CA GLY A 91 44.59 7.90 -3.37
C GLY A 91 43.55 7.34 -4.35
N LEU A 92 43.81 6.20 -4.99
CA LEU A 92 42.85 5.53 -5.91
C LEU A 92 41.68 4.85 -5.18
N ASN A 93 41.73 4.76 -3.84
CA ASN A 93 40.67 4.24 -2.98
C ASN A 93 40.05 2.89 -3.44
N ARG A 94 40.90 1.92 -3.77
CA ARG A 94 40.49 0.59 -4.23
C ARG A 94 41.26 -0.52 -3.50
N PRO A 95 40.75 -1.76 -3.46
CA PRO A 95 41.44 -2.87 -2.82
C PRO A 95 42.61 -3.34 -3.71
N LEU A 96 43.74 -2.65 -3.57
CA LEU A 96 45.05 -2.92 -4.16
C LEU A 96 46.08 -2.85 -3.02
N LYS A 97 47.04 -3.78 -2.99
CA LYS A 97 48.09 -3.80 -1.97
C LYS A 97 49.46 -3.59 -2.57
N VAL A 98 50.23 -2.70 -1.97
CA VAL A 98 51.57 -2.33 -2.46
C VAL A 98 52.62 -3.03 -1.61
N ILE A 99 53.49 -3.81 -2.25
CA ILE A 99 54.67 -4.41 -1.64
C ILE A 99 55.88 -3.60 -2.09
N VAL A 100 56.67 -3.14 -1.14
CA VAL A 100 57.82 -2.28 -1.42
C VAL A 100 59.11 -3.11 -1.45
N VAL A 101 59.94 -2.92 -2.47
CA VAL A 101 61.25 -3.56 -2.59
C VAL A 101 62.33 -2.52 -2.33
N THR A 102 63.35 -2.86 -1.54
CA THR A 102 64.41 -1.92 -1.17
C THR A 102 65.78 -2.60 -1.02
N ALA A 103 66.86 -1.83 -1.22
CA ALA A 103 68.22 -2.28 -0.94
C ALA A 103 68.51 -2.29 0.58
N TYR A 104 69.55 -3.03 0.97
CA TYR A 104 69.87 -3.37 2.36
C TYR A 104 69.81 -2.20 3.36
N GLY A 105 69.01 -2.36 4.42
CA GLY A 105 69.23 -1.70 5.71
C GLY A 105 68.64 -0.31 5.94
N ASP A 106 67.88 0.27 5.01
CA ASP A 106 67.25 1.57 5.27
C ASP A 106 65.94 1.45 6.07
N LEU A 107 66.09 1.27 7.38
CA LEU A 107 64.98 1.23 8.34
C LEU A 107 64.11 2.50 8.29
N SER A 108 64.67 3.64 7.89
CA SER A 108 63.91 4.90 7.79
C SER A 108 62.95 4.88 6.61
N ASN A 109 63.43 4.40 5.46
CA ASN A 109 62.63 4.27 4.24
C ASN A 109 61.58 3.15 4.34
N ILE A 110 61.92 2.00 4.95
CA ILE A 110 60.94 0.94 5.24
C ILE A 110 59.85 1.45 6.18
N ARG A 111 60.23 2.18 7.24
CA ARG A 111 59.26 2.76 8.17
C ARG A 111 58.35 3.77 7.48
N ALA A 112 58.91 4.62 6.62
CA ALA A 112 58.13 5.56 5.83
C ALA A 112 57.12 4.81 4.94
N ALA A 113 57.56 3.81 4.17
CA ALA A 113 56.68 3.00 3.32
C ALA A 113 55.53 2.36 4.12
N MET A 114 55.80 1.79 5.29
CA MET A 114 54.74 1.21 6.13
C MET A 114 53.79 2.27 6.70
N MET A 115 54.30 3.45 7.10
CA MET A 115 53.47 4.57 7.55
C MET A 115 52.58 5.14 6.45
N HIS A 116 53.08 5.15 5.22
CA HIS A 116 52.33 5.45 4.00
C HIS A 116 51.57 4.20 3.49
N GLY A 117 51.31 3.20 4.35
CA GLY A 117 50.42 2.05 4.15
C GLY A 117 50.81 1.05 3.05
N ALA A 118 52.11 0.85 2.83
CA ALA A 118 52.58 -0.37 2.18
C ALA A 118 52.08 -1.61 2.93
N PHE A 119 51.73 -2.65 2.19
CA PHE A 119 51.26 -3.91 2.74
C PHE A 119 52.38 -4.70 3.42
N ASP A 120 53.53 -4.76 2.77
CA ASP A 120 54.73 -5.40 3.29
C ASP A 120 55.96 -4.89 2.50
N PHE A 121 57.16 -5.30 2.90
CA PHE A 121 58.40 -4.96 2.20
C PHE A 121 59.30 -6.19 1.95
N GLN A 122 60.20 -6.07 0.97
CA GLN A 122 61.20 -7.09 0.62
C GLN A 122 62.58 -6.45 0.43
N VAL A 123 63.61 -7.06 1.02
CA VAL A 123 64.99 -6.55 0.96
C VAL A 123 65.76 -7.26 -0.14
N LYS A 124 66.38 -6.51 -1.07
CA LYS A 124 67.27 -7.05 -2.11
C LYS A 124 68.60 -7.52 -1.47
N PRO A 125 69.11 -8.75 -1.78
CA PRO A 125 68.48 -9.78 -2.61
C PRO A 125 67.39 -10.53 -1.82
N PHE A 126 66.19 -10.64 -2.40
CA PHE A 126 65.05 -11.32 -1.76
C PHE A 126 64.91 -12.77 -2.25
N ASP A 127 64.39 -13.63 -1.37
CA ASP A 127 64.07 -15.00 -1.74
C ASP A 127 62.71 -15.07 -2.47
N ALA A 128 62.65 -15.87 -3.54
CA ALA A 128 61.43 -15.96 -4.34
C ALA A 128 60.27 -16.65 -3.59
N LYS A 129 60.57 -17.52 -2.62
CA LYS A 129 59.57 -18.14 -1.76
C LYS A 129 58.95 -17.12 -0.82
N ASP A 130 59.76 -16.25 -0.23
CA ASP A 130 59.29 -15.22 0.70
C ASP A 130 58.44 -14.16 0.00
N LEU A 131 58.87 -13.73 -1.20
CA LEU A 131 58.06 -12.84 -2.04
C LEU A 131 56.73 -13.49 -2.45
N LYS A 132 56.73 -14.78 -2.80
CA LYS A 132 55.50 -15.51 -3.13
C LYS A 132 54.51 -15.59 -1.96
N VAL A 133 55.01 -15.81 -0.74
CA VAL A 133 54.18 -15.79 0.47
C VAL A 133 53.55 -14.42 0.68
N THR A 134 54.33 -13.36 0.47
CA THR A 134 53.88 -11.97 0.65
C THR A 134 52.80 -11.60 -0.37
N ILE A 135 53.02 -11.91 -1.65
CA ILE A 135 52.03 -11.70 -2.71
C ILE A 135 50.74 -12.47 -2.40
N ALA A 136 50.83 -13.73 -1.99
CA ALA A 136 49.65 -14.53 -1.66
C ALA A 136 48.81 -13.90 -0.55
N LYS A 137 49.44 -13.45 0.55
CA LYS A 137 48.73 -12.76 1.64
C LYS A 137 48.07 -11.46 1.17
N ALA A 138 48.75 -10.69 0.33
CA ALA A 138 48.24 -9.44 -0.22
C ALA A 138 46.98 -9.69 -1.07
N VAL A 139 47.04 -10.68 -1.97
CA VAL A 139 45.92 -11.12 -2.81
C VAL A 139 44.75 -11.59 -1.96
N SER A 140 44.99 -12.42 -0.94
CA SER A 140 43.94 -12.93 -0.05
C SER A 140 43.15 -11.78 0.59
N LEU A 141 43.84 -10.76 1.10
CA LEU A 141 43.21 -9.60 1.72
C LEU A 141 42.42 -8.76 0.70
N VAL A 142 42.93 -8.59 -0.52
CA VAL A 142 42.22 -7.87 -1.58
C VAL A 142 40.93 -8.59 -1.97
N ARG A 143 40.98 -9.91 -2.14
CA ARG A 143 39.81 -10.72 -2.49
C ARG A 143 38.75 -10.69 -1.39
N GLU A 144 39.15 -10.75 -0.12
CA GLU A 144 38.24 -10.62 1.02
C GLU A 144 37.52 -9.26 1.04
N LEU A 145 38.26 -8.17 0.82
CA LEU A 145 37.71 -6.82 0.76
C LEU A 145 36.72 -6.64 -0.41
N ARG A 146 37.03 -7.19 -1.59
CA ARG A 146 36.12 -7.17 -2.76
C ARG A 146 34.83 -7.95 -2.48
N ALA A 147 34.94 -9.16 -1.93
CA ALA A 147 33.79 -10.01 -1.65
C ALA A 147 32.82 -9.37 -0.63
N GLY A 148 33.34 -8.66 0.38
CA GLY A 148 32.52 -7.94 1.35
C GLY A 148 31.72 -6.79 0.74
N SER A 149 32.33 -5.99 -0.15
CA SER A 149 31.67 -4.87 -0.83
C SER A 149 30.54 -5.34 -1.75
N ASP A 150 30.81 -6.36 -2.58
CA ASP A 150 29.82 -6.93 -3.51
C ASP A 150 28.60 -7.51 -2.77
N ALA A 151 28.82 -8.15 -1.62
CA ALA A 151 27.74 -8.72 -0.82
C ALA A 151 26.86 -7.62 -0.21
N ALA A 152 27.45 -6.54 0.28
CA ALA A 152 26.72 -5.40 0.84
C ALA A 152 25.87 -4.69 -0.23
N GLU A 153 26.42 -4.45 -1.43
CA GLU A 153 25.68 -3.85 -2.54
C GLU A 153 24.48 -4.71 -2.96
N ARG A 154 24.66 -6.03 -3.08
CA ARG A 154 23.57 -6.95 -3.41
C ARG A 154 22.49 -6.97 -2.33
N ALA A 155 22.87 -6.96 -1.05
CA ALA A 155 21.92 -6.92 0.06
C ALA A 155 21.09 -5.63 0.03
N MET A 156 21.73 -4.47 -0.13
CA MET A 156 21.02 -3.18 -0.24
C MET A 156 20.06 -3.17 -1.44
N SER A 157 20.50 -3.64 -2.61
CA SER A 157 19.64 -3.72 -3.80
C SER A 157 18.42 -4.62 -3.60
N LEU A 158 18.60 -5.77 -2.92
CA LEU A 158 17.50 -6.67 -2.57
C LEU A 158 16.54 -6.02 -1.57
N GLU A 159 17.04 -5.32 -0.56
CA GLU A 159 16.22 -4.58 0.39
C GLU A 159 15.41 -3.46 -0.27
N GLU A 160 16.02 -2.68 -1.15
CA GLU A 160 15.33 -1.64 -1.92
C GLU A 160 14.23 -2.23 -2.81
N ARG A 161 14.53 -3.36 -3.48
CA ARG A 161 13.57 -4.06 -4.32
C ARG A 161 12.41 -4.64 -3.52
N ASN A 162 12.69 -5.26 -2.37
CA ASN A 162 11.66 -5.77 -1.47
C ASN A 162 10.80 -4.63 -0.92
N ARG A 163 11.40 -3.52 -0.50
CA ARG A 163 10.67 -2.33 -0.03
C ARG A 163 9.76 -1.74 -1.12
N PHE A 164 10.22 -1.70 -2.37
CA PHE A 164 9.40 -1.25 -3.49
C PHE A 164 8.23 -2.19 -3.75
N ILE A 165 8.46 -3.52 -3.71
CA ILE A 165 7.41 -4.53 -3.84
C ILE A 165 6.40 -4.36 -2.70
N GLU A 166 6.84 -4.26 -1.44
CA GLU A 166 5.97 -4.07 -0.28
C GLU A 166 5.10 -2.81 -0.40
N LYS A 167 5.71 -1.68 -0.78
CA LYS A 167 4.99 -0.40 -0.96
C LYS A 167 3.97 -0.47 -2.08
N THR A 168 4.31 -1.14 -3.19
CA THR A 168 3.41 -1.26 -4.34
C THR A 168 2.28 -2.24 -4.03
N PHE A 169 2.59 -3.38 -3.43
CA PHE A 169 1.63 -4.42 -3.08
C PHE A 169 0.63 -3.94 -2.01
N GLY A 170 1.10 -3.15 -1.03
CA GLY A 170 0.25 -2.56 0.01
C GLY A 170 -0.80 -1.56 -0.49
N ARG A 171 -0.71 -1.09 -1.74
CA ARG A 171 -1.78 -0.28 -2.37
C ARG A 171 -2.94 -1.11 -2.90
N TYR A 172 -2.74 -2.41 -3.08
CA TYR A 172 -3.72 -3.31 -3.70
C TYR A 172 -4.24 -4.38 -2.74
N VAL A 173 -3.58 -4.55 -1.59
CA VAL A 173 -3.91 -5.54 -0.56
C VAL A 173 -3.75 -4.87 0.79
N SER A 174 -4.78 -4.97 1.66
CA SER A 174 -4.71 -4.40 3.01
C SER A 174 -3.57 -5.03 3.82
N GLU A 175 -3.01 -4.28 4.78
CA GLU A 175 -1.88 -4.79 5.58
C GLU A 175 -2.27 -6.03 6.40
N GLU A 176 -3.55 -6.12 6.81
CA GLU A 176 -4.13 -7.26 7.50
C GLU A 176 -4.16 -8.51 6.59
N VAL A 177 -4.60 -8.35 5.34
CA VAL A 177 -4.61 -9.44 4.36
C VAL A 177 -3.18 -9.85 4.02
N LYS A 178 -2.27 -8.89 3.83
CA LYS A 178 -0.84 -9.15 3.61
C LYS A 178 -0.22 -9.94 4.75
N ARG A 179 -0.50 -9.59 6.01
CA ARG A 179 0.00 -10.31 7.19
C ARG A 179 -0.44 -11.78 7.17
N VAL A 180 -1.69 -12.05 6.82
CA VAL A 180 -2.20 -13.42 6.74
C VAL A 180 -1.57 -14.18 5.57
N LEU A 181 -1.47 -13.58 4.39
CA LEU A 181 -0.85 -14.21 3.21
C LEU A 181 0.64 -14.52 3.42
N LEU A 182 1.40 -13.61 4.03
CA LEU A 182 2.82 -13.80 4.32
C LEU A 182 3.10 -14.76 5.48
N SER A 183 2.12 -15.00 6.37
CA SER A 183 2.25 -15.94 7.49
C SER A 183 2.05 -17.42 7.10
N SER A 184 1.54 -17.68 5.89
CA SER A 184 1.34 -19.03 5.35
C SER A 184 2.55 -19.44 4.49
N PRO A 185 3.18 -20.61 4.74
CA PRO A 185 4.34 -21.09 3.97
C PRO A 185 4.10 -21.21 2.45
N GLU A 186 2.84 -21.32 2.04
CA GLU A 186 2.42 -21.49 0.64
C GLU A 186 1.85 -20.20 0.03
N GLY A 187 1.72 -19.11 0.80
CA GLY A 187 1.07 -17.87 0.34
C GLY A 187 -0.44 -18.00 0.08
N GLU A 188 -1.02 -19.18 0.28
CA GLU A 188 -2.44 -19.45 0.15
C GLU A 188 -3.15 -19.24 1.49
N GLY A 189 -4.07 -18.29 1.54
CA GLY A 189 -4.98 -18.11 2.67
C GLY A 189 -6.07 -19.18 2.61
N ARG A 190 -6.10 -20.10 3.57
CA ARG A 190 -7.17 -21.10 3.68
C ARG A 190 -8.51 -20.41 3.85
N SER A 191 -9.49 -20.80 3.03
CA SER A 191 -10.88 -20.38 3.21
C SER A 191 -11.46 -21.04 4.45
N GLU A 192 -12.08 -20.25 5.31
CA GLU A 192 -12.72 -20.73 6.53
C GLU A 192 -14.09 -20.07 6.73
N ARG A 193 -14.97 -20.77 7.44
CA ARG A 193 -16.25 -20.22 7.85
C ARG A 193 -16.07 -19.48 9.17
N ARG A 194 -16.49 -18.22 9.22
CA ARG A 194 -16.38 -17.36 10.40
C ARG A 194 -17.60 -16.45 10.50
N VAL A 195 -17.99 -16.11 11.73
CA VAL A 195 -18.93 -15.01 11.98
C VAL A 195 -18.18 -13.68 11.81
N VAL A 196 -18.67 -12.84 10.92
CA VAL A 196 -18.10 -11.52 10.63
C VAL A 196 -19.18 -10.46 10.69
N THR A 197 -18.79 -9.21 10.94
CA THR A 197 -19.67 -8.06 10.73
C THR A 197 -19.29 -7.42 9.41
N ILE A 198 -20.27 -7.29 8.51
CA ILE A 198 -20.12 -6.76 7.17
C ILE A 198 -20.75 -5.37 7.16
N LEU A 199 -20.03 -4.37 6.66
CA LEU A 199 -20.52 -3.03 6.41
C LEU A 199 -20.48 -2.78 4.90
N MET A 200 -21.60 -2.33 4.35
CA MET A 200 -21.69 -1.83 2.98
C MET A 200 -22.04 -0.35 3.02
N ALA A 201 -21.29 0.49 2.31
CA ALA A 201 -21.57 1.91 2.17
C ALA A 201 -21.62 2.29 0.69
N ASP A 202 -22.58 3.11 0.28
CA ASP A 202 -22.78 3.50 -1.12
C ASP A 202 -23.17 4.99 -1.21
N ILE A 203 -22.79 5.66 -2.30
CA ILE A 203 -23.05 7.09 -2.52
C ILE A 203 -24.44 7.27 -3.15
N ARG A 204 -25.30 8.01 -2.47
CA ARG A 204 -26.65 8.29 -2.95
C ARG A 204 -26.62 9.21 -4.17
N GLY A 205 -27.25 8.74 -5.26
CA GLY A 205 -27.39 9.51 -6.49
C GLY A 205 -26.11 9.63 -7.34
N PHE A 206 -25.09 8.80 -7.09
CA PHE A 206 -23.81 8.91 -7.80
C PHE A 206 -23.92 8.72 -9.32
N SER A 207 -24.74 7.78 -9.79
CA SER A 207 -24.99 7.57 -11.23
C SER A 207 -25.48 8.85 -11.93
N ARG A 208 -26.31 9.65 -11.23
CA ARG A 208 -26.79 10.95 -11.74
C ARG A 208 -25.66 11.99 -11.73
N LEU A 209 -24.86 12.02 -10.67
CA LEU A 209 -23.69 12.89 -10.55
C LEU A 209 -22.71 12.67 -11.72
N VAL A 210 -22.40 11.42 -12.06
CA VAL A 210 -21.53 11.10 -13.20
C VAL A 210 -22.11 11.58 -14.54
N GLY A 211 -23.44 11.61 -14.68
CA GLY A 211 -24.11 12.11 -15.89
C GLY A 211 -24.13 13.64 -16.03
N GLU A 212 -23.98 14.38 -14.92
CA GLU A 212 -24.03 15.85 -14.90
C GLU A 212 -22.66 16.52 -14.87
N HIS A 213 -21.59 15.76 -14.66
CA HIS A 213 -20.24 16.26 -14.47
C HIS A 213 -19.22 15.60 -15.41
N GLU A 214 -18.13 16.31 -15.71
CA GLU A 214 -17.01 15.73 -16.46
C GLU A 214 -16.40 14.53 -15.69
N PRO A 215 -15.91 13.49 -16.40
CA PRO A 215 -15.35 12.29 -15.77
C PRO A 215 -14.25 12.58 -14.75
N GLU A 216 -13.39 13.57 -15.00
CA GLU A 216 -12.31 13.98 -14.11
C GLU A 216 -12.83 14.52 -12.77
N THR A 217 -13.95 15.24 -12.80
CA THR A 217 -14.63 15.75 -11.60
C THR A 217 -15.16 14.59 -10.78
N SER A 218 -15.79 13.61 -11.45
CA SER A 218 -16.32 12.42 -10.79
C SER A 218 -15.23 11.59 -10.11
N VAL A 219 -14.09 11.40 -10.79
CA VAL A 219 -12.92 10.69 -10.24
C VAL A 219 -12.31 11.45 -9.06
N ALA A 220 -12.19 12.78 -9.15
CA ALA A 220 -11.67 13.59 -8.05
C ALA A 220 -12.54 13.46 -6.79
N VAL A 221 -13.86 13.53 -6.95
CA VAL A 221 -14.83 13.38 -5.85
C VAL A 221 -14.77 11.99 -5.24
N LEU A 222 -14.73 10.93 -6.06
CA LEU A 222 -14.60 9.54 -5.59
C LEU A 222 -13.31 9.32 -4.80
N ASN A 223 -12.17 9.76 -5.33
CA ASN A 223 -10.89 9.56 -4.66
C ASN A 223 -10.85 10.26 -3.29
N ARG A 224 -11.44 11.45 -3.17
CA ARG A 224 -11.54 12.16 -1.88
C ARG A 224 -12.44 11.42 -0.89
N TYR A 225 -13.58 10.89 -1.36
CA TYR A 225 -14.45 10.06 -0.54
C TYR A 225 -13.73 8.81 -0.06
N PHE A 226 -13.09 8.06 -0.96
CA PHE A 226 -12.39 6.82 -0.59
C PHE A 226 -11.21 7.07 0.35
N GLU A 227 -10.47 8.18 0.20
CA GLU A 227 -9.40 8.54 1.14
C GLU A 227 -9.94 8.74 2.55
N GLN A 228 -10.98 9.58 2.70
CA GLN A 228 -11.60 9.85 4.01
C GLN A 228 -12.22 8.59 4.61
N ALA A 229 -12.98 7.84 3.80
CA ALA A 229 -13.65 6.64 4.25
C ALA A 229 -12.67 5.56 4.68
N SER A 230 -11.60 5.36 3.90
CA SER A 230 -10.56 4.36 4.23
C SER A 230 -9.86 4.68 5.54
N SER A 231 -9.56 5.95 5.80
CA SER A 231 -8.96 6.36 7.07
C SER A 231 -9.84 6.02 8.27
N VAL A 232 -11.15 6.29 8.20
CA VAL A 232 -12.11 5.97 9.28
C VAL A 232 -12.25 4.47 9.49
N ILE A 233 -12.41 3.72 8.39
CA ILE A 233 -12.59 2.26 8.43
C ILE A 233 -11.37 1.58 9.07
N LEU A 234 -10.16 1.94 8.63
CA LEU A 234 -8.92 1.35 9.15
C LEU A 234 -8.67 1.70 10.61
N ALA A 235 -9.01 2.92 11.05
CA ALA A 235 -8.90 3.32 12.45
C ALA A 235 -9.78 2.49 13.39
N ARG A 236 -10.81 1.83 12.85
CA ARG A 236 -11.74 0.94 13.55
C ARG A 236 -11.50 -0.53 13.25
N ASN A 237 -10.29 -0.92 12.84
CA ASN A 237 -9.93 -2.31 12.53
C ASN A 237 -10.78 -2.96 11.41
N GLY A 238 -11.43 -2.15 10.58
CA GLY A 238 -12.18 -2.63 9.41
C GLY A 238 -11.23 -2.94 8.26
N THR A 239 -11.46 -4.07 7.59
CA THR A 239 -10.74 -4.46 6.38
C THR A 239 -11.59 -4.12 5.16
N ILE A 240 -11.14 -3.17 4.34
CA ILE A 240 -11.78 -2.91 3.04
C ILE A 240 -11.52 -4.11 2.13
N ASN A 241 -12.58 -4.85 1.85
CA ASN A 241 -12.50 -6.05 1.03
C ASN A 241 -12.60 -5.72 -0.46
N GLU A 242 -13.52 -4.85 -0.84
CA GLU A 242 -13.74 -4.49 -2.24
C GLU A 242 -14.32 -3.08 -2.36
N ILE A 243 -13.88 -2.35 -3.39
CA ILE A 243 -14.52 -1.13 -3.88
C ILE A 243 -15.43 -1.53 -5.04
N LEU A 244 -16.73 -1.28 -4.89
CA LEU A 244 -17.79 -1.72 -5.82
C LEU A 244 -18.36 -0.48 -6.54
N GLY A 245 -17.66 0.01 -7.56
CA GLY A 245 -18.03 1.27 -8.20
C GLY A 245 -17.79 2.44 -7.24
N ASP A 246 -18.87 3.04 -6.75
CA ASP A 246 -18.91 4.08 -5.71
C ASP A 246 -19.15 3.53 -4.29
N GLY A 247 -19.40 2.22 -4.17
CA GLY A 247 -19.61 1.56 -2.89
C GLY A 247 -18.35 0.94 -2.27
N LEU A 248 -18.42 0.67 -0.96
CA LEU A 248 -17.41 0.00 -0.16
C LEU A 248 -17.98 -1.24 0.52
N LEU A 249 -17.31 -2.38 0.36
CA LEU A 249 -17.54 -3.60 1.14
C LEU A 249 -16.43 -3.74 2.19
N VAL A 250 -16.81 -3.71 3.46
CA VAL A 250 -15.89 -3.75 4.60
C VAL A 250 -16.21 -4.94 5.48
N LEU A 251 -15.17 -5.61 5.96
CA LEU A 251 -15.26 -6.74 6.88
C LEU A 251 -14.64 -6.37 8.23
N PHE A 252 -15.35 -6.66 9.31
CA PHE A 252 -14.86 -6.62 10.68
C PHE A 252 -14.85 -8.05 11.24
N GLY A 253 -13.80 -8.41 11.98
CA GLY A 253 -13.56 -9.79 12.40
C GLY A 253 -12.95 -10.70 11.32
N ALA A 254 -12.52 -10.14 10.18
CA ALA A 254 -11.72 -10.82 9.18
C ALA A 254 -10.77 -9.82 8.47
N PRO A 255 -9.53 -10.21 8.13
CA PRO A 255 -8.95 -11.55 8.30
C PRO A 255 -8.49 -11.84 9.75
N LEU A 256 -8.25 -10.79 10.53
CA LEU A 256 -7.91 -10.92 11.95
C LEU A 256 -9.19 -11.13 12.78
N VAL A 257 -9.09 -11.94 13.82
CA VAL A 257 -10.20 -12.15 14.77
C VAL A 257 -10.41 -10.87 15.57
N ASP A 258 -11.67 -10.48 15.72
CA ASP A 258 -12.07 -9.31 16.47
C ASP A 258 -13.40 -9.60 17.18
N GLU A 259 -13.36 -9.70 18.51
CA GLU A 259 -14.53 -10.00 19.34
C GLU A 259 -15.50 -8.80 19.43
N HIS A 260 -15.01 -7.58 19.14
CA HIS A 260 -15.77 -6.34 19.15
C HIS A 260 -16.18 -5.90 17.74
N ALA A 261 -16.09 -6.79 16.75
CA ALA A 261 -16.39 -6.48 15.35
C ALA A 261 -17.74 -5.77 15.12
N PRO A 262 -18.85 -6.12 15.79
CA PRO A 262 -20.10 -5.36 15.69
C PRO A 262 -19.96 -3.90 16.14
N GLU A 263 -19.33 -3.67 17.28
CA GLU A 263 -19.12 -2.32 17.83
C GLU A 263 -18.20 -1.49 16.94
N HIS A 264 -17.08 -2.06 16.50
CA HIS A 264 -16.17 -1.39 15.57
C HIS A 264 -16.86 -0.99 14.27
N ALA A 265 -17.70 -1.87 13.71
CA ALA A 265 -18.49 -1.56 12.51
C ALA A 265 -19.50 -0.42 12.75
N ALA A 266 -20.21 -0.45 13.87
CA ALA A 266 -21.17 0.58 14.25
C ALA A 266 -20.50 1.95 14.43
N ARG A 267 -19.37 2.00 15.15
CA ARG A 267 -18.59 3.24 15.34
C ARG A 267 -18.00 3.76 14.04
N ALA A 268 -17.45 2.88 13.20
CA ALA A 268 -16.97 3.26 11.88
C ALA A 268 -18.10 3.87 11.03
N ALA A 269 -19.29 3.28 11.03
CA ALA A 269 -20.43 3.82 10.29
C ALA A 269 -20.86 5.21 10.78
N LEU A 270 -20.92 5.41 12.10
CA LEU A 270 -21.25 6.70 12.70
C LEU A 270 -20.20 7.77 12.34
N GLU A 271 -18.92 7.44 12.44
CA GLU A 271 -17.82 8.34 12.07
C GLU A 271 -17.79 8.66 10.57
N LEU A 272 -18.09 7.67 9.72
CA LEU A 272 -18.24 7.90 8.27
C LEU A 272 -19.32 8.92 7.99
N GLN A 273 -20.51 8.78 8.61
CA GLN A 273 -21.59 9.75 8.43
C GLN A 273 -21.21 11.14 8.95
N MET A 274 -20.52 11.24 10.09
CA MET A 274 -20.05 12.52 10.63
C MET A 274 -18.98 13.18 9.74
N ALA A 275 -18.06 12.38 9.19
CA ALA A 275 -16.99 12.86 8.32
C ALA A 275 -17.50 13.45 6.99
N MET A 276 -18.72 13.10 6.57
CA MET A 276 -19.34 13.67 5.36
C MET A 276 -19.50 15.19 5.45
N ALA A 277 -19.73 15.74 6.65
CA ALA A 277 -19.87 17.19 6.82
C ALA A 277 -18.59 17.93 6.43
N GLU A 278 -17.44 17.49 6.94
CA GLU A 278 -16.13 18.07 6.64
C GLU A 278 -15.73 17.82 5.17
N LEU A 279 -15.99 16.61 4.65
CA LEU A 279 -15.73 16.28 3.25
C LEU A 279 -16.50 17.21 2.30
N ASN A 280 -17.77 17.46 2.61
CA ASN A 280 -18.67 18.28 1.81
C ASN A 280 -18.37 19.77 1.90
N GLU A 281 -17.91 20.27 3.05
CA GLU A 281 -17.45 21.66 3.15
C GLU A 281 -16.27 21.90 2.20
N ARG A 282 -15.27 21.00 2.25
CA ARG A 282 -14.12 21.07 1.32
C ARG A 282 -14.52 20.88 -0.14
N ASN A 283 -15.51 20.02 -0.42
CA ASN A 283 -16.04 19.90 -1.79
C ASN A 283 -16.62 21.25 -2.26
N ARG A 284 -17.41 21.94 -1.42
CA ARG A 284 -17.96 23.26 -1.74
C ARG A 284 -16.87 24.29 -2.02
N GLU A 285 -15.83 24.35 -1.18
CA GLU A 285 -14.68 25.26 -1.38
C GLU A 285 -13.99 25.05 -2.73
N LEU A 286 -13.96 23.82 -3.22
CA LEU A 286 -13.35 23.43 -4.49
C LEU A 286 -14.32 23.44 -5.69
N GLY A 287 -15.58 23.83 -5.48
CA GLY A 287 -16.61 23.80 -6.51
C GLY A 287 -17.04 22.38 -6.92
N LEU A 288 -16.76 21.38 -6.09
CA LEU A 288 -17.14 19.98 -6.28
C LEU A 288 -18.53 19.68 -5.70
N PRO A 289 -19.26 18.69 -6.24
CA PRO A 289 -20.55 18.29 -5.70
C PRO A 289 -20.44 17.74 -4.27
N THR A 290 -21.49 17.95 -3.48
CA THR A 290 -21.65 17.33 -2.16
C THR A 290 -22.12 15.89 -2.30
N LEU A 291 -21.71 15.04 -1.36
CA LEU A 291 -22.00 13.62 -1.34
C LEU A 291 -22.83 13.26 -0.12
N GLU A 292 -23.64 12.22 -0.28
CA GLU A 292 -24.32 11.56 0.84
C GLU A 292 -24.16 10.07 0.68
N ILE A 293 -24.04 9.38 1.81
CA ILE A 293 -23.91 7.94 1.84
C ILE A 293 -25.02 7.34 2.66
N GLY A 294 -25.42 6.12 2.32
CA GLY A 294 -26.17 5.29 3.26
C GLY A 294 -25.42 3.99 3.52
N ILE A 295 -25.59 3.46 4.72
CA ILE A 295 -24.74 2.38 5.23
C ILE A 295 -25.64 1.24 5.73
N GLY A 296 -25.36 0.01 5.28
CA GLY A 296 -25.97 -1.21 5.79
C GLY A 296 -24.98 -2.04 6.58
N ILE A 297 -25.37 -2.56 7.75
CA ILE A 297 -24.52 -3.41 8.59
C ILE A 297 -25.21 -4.73 8.96
N HIS A 298 -24.49 -5.83 8.79
CA HIS A 298 -25.01 -7.15 9.12
C HIS A 298 -23.94 -8.05 9.73
N THR A 299 -24.24 -8.65 10.90
CA THR A 299 -23.43 -9.70 11.51
C THR A 299 -24.00 -11.08 11.17
N GLY A 300 -23.15 -11.95 10.61
CA GLY A 300 -23.52 -13.31 10.20
C GLY A 300 -22.34 -14.17 9.75
N GLU A 301 -22.61 -15.45 9.49
CA GLU A 301 -21.57 -16.37 9.00
C GLU A 301 -21.23 -16.13 7.52
N ALA A 302 -19.94 -16.04 7.22
CA ALA A 302 -19.44 -15.99 5.85
C ALA A 302 -18.24 -16.93 5.69
N VAL A 303 -17.98 -17.36 4.45
CA VAL A 303 -16.70 -17.97 4.10
C VAL A 303 -15.74 -16.85 3.72
N VAL A 304 -14.65 -16.71 4.47
CA VAL A 304 -13.60 -15.71 4.24
C VAL A 304 -12.29 -16.40 3.88
N GLY A 305 -11.56 -15.87 2.91
CA GLY A 305 -10.28 -16.43 2.50
C GLY A 305 -9.90 -16.08 1.06
N THR A 306 -8.89 -16.77 0.54
CA THR A 306 -8.43 -16.59 -0.83
C THR A 306 -9.37 -17.33 -1.80
N ILE A 307 -10.01 -16.60 -2.70
CA ILE A 307 -10.98 -17.11 -3.67
C ILE A 307 -10.53 -16.72 -5.09
N GLY A 308 -10.51 -17.68 -6.00
CA GLY A 308 -10.20 -17.45 -7.42
C GLY A 308 -9.54 -18.62 -8.12
N SER A 309 -8.99 -18.38 -9.31
CA SER A 309 -8.20 -19.35 -10.08
C SER A 309 -6.71 -19.26 -9.72
N SER A 310 -5.90 -20.21 -10.19
CA SER A 310 -4.43 -20.14 -10.03
C SER A 310 -3.77 -18.90 -10.63
N THR A 311 -4.44 -18.22 -11.56
CA THR A 311 -3.94 -17.00 -12.22
C THR A 311 -4.51 -15.71 -11.64
N ARG A 312 -5.62 -15.79 -10.89
CA ARG A 312 -6.27 -14.62 -10.32
C ARG A 312 -7.01 -14.99 -9.04
N GLN A 313 -6.43 -14.61 -7.91
CA GLN A 313 -7.00 -14.80 -6.59
C GLN A 313 -7.25 -13.45 -5.91
N LYS A 314 -8.28 -13.37 -5.08
CA LYS A 314 -8.50 -12.25 -4.15
C LYS A 314 -8.89 -12.78 -2.78
N TYR A 315 -8.53 -12.04 -1.72
CA TYR A 315 -9.14 -12.28 -0.42
C TYR A 315 -10.58 -11.74 -0.46
N ALA A 316 -11.57 -12.57 -0.15
CA ALA A 316 -12.98 -12.19 -0.26
C ALA A 316 -13.85 -12.89 0.79
N ALA A 317 -14.98 -12.26 1.10
CA ALA A 317 -16.07 -12.89 1.83
C ALA A 317 -17.16 -13.37 0.85
N VAL A 318 -17.64 -14.60 1.02
CA VAL A 318 -18.74 -15.17 0.22
C VAL A 318 -19.77 -15.81 1.15
N GLY A 319 -21.04 -15.52 0.87
CA GLY A 319 -22.16 -16.11 1.60
C GLY A 319 -23.45 -15.34 1.38
N SER A 320 -24.57 -15.94 1.77
CA SER A 320 -25.89 -15.29 1.76
C SER A 320 -25.92 -13.99 2.59
N HIS A 321 -25.13 -13.95 3.67
CA HIS A 321 -25.02 -12.80 4.57
C HIS A 321 -24.37 -11.57 3.92
N VAL A 322 -23.44 -11.75 2.98
CA VAL A 322 -22.88 -10.64 2.17
C VAL A 322 -23.97 -10.00 1.32
N ASN A 323 -24.76 -10.83 0.62
CA ASN A 323 -25.88 -10.36 -0.20
C ASN A 323 -26.99 -9.71 0.63
N LEU A 324 -27.24 -10.21 1.85
CA LEU A 324 -28.19 -9.60 2.77
C LEU A 324 -27.73 -8.20 3.20
N THR A 325 -26.43 -8.02 3.45
CA THR A 325 -25.87 -6.70 3.80
C THR A 325 -26.12 -5.67 2.69
N ALA A 326 -25.85 -6.04 1.44
CA ALA A 326 -26.12 -5.18 0.28
C ALA A 326 -27.62 -4.83 0.16
N ARG A 327 -28.51 -5.77 0.51
CA ARG A 327 -29.96 -5.52 0.52
C ARG A 327 -30.39 -4.57 1.62
N ILE A 328 -29.77 -4.65 2.80
CA ILE A 328 -30.04 -3.72 3.92
C ILE A 328 -29.57 -2.32 3.53
N GLU A 329 -28.35 -2.19 3.00
CA GLU A 329 -27.79 -0.92 2.53
C GLU A 329 -28.70 -0.25 1.50
N SER A 330 -29.24 -1.01 0.54
CA SER A 330 -30.11 -0.44 -0.50
C SER A 330 -31.45 0.10 0.00
N GLN A 331 -31.84 -0.19 1.24
CA GLN A 331 -33.02 0.42 1.88
C GLN A 331 -32.72 1.77 2.53
N THR A 332 -31.45 2.13 2.66
CA THR A 332 -31.05 3.37 3.31
C THR A 332 -31.29 4.58 2.41
N VAL A 333 -31.40 5.75 3.01
CA VAL A 333 -31.29 7.05 2.34
C VAL A 333 -30.03 7.80 2.79
N GLY A 334 -29.77 8.97 2.22
CA GLY A 334 -28.58 9.76 2.54
C GLY A 334 -28.53 10.13 4.02
N GLY A 335 -27.44 9.79 4.71
CA GLY A 335 -27.25 10.01 6.14
C GLY A 335 -27.67 8.85 7.03
N GLN A 336 -28.31 7.81 6.48
CA GLN A 336 -28.89 6.73 7.28
C GLN A 336 -27.92 5.55 7.46
N ILE A 337 -28.02 4.89 8.63
CA ILE A 337 -27.34 3.63 8.93
C ILE A 337 -28.41 2.60 9.30
N LEU A 338 -28.59 1.56 8.50
CA LEU A 338 -29.51 0.46 8.79
C LEU A 338 -28.74 -0.79 9.19
N ILE A 339 -29.16 -1.43 10.27
CA ILE A 339 -28.54 -2.64 10.79
C ILE A 339 -29.56 -3.77 10.91
N SER A 340 -29.11 -5.02 10.75
CA SER A 340 -29.99 -6.18 11.01
C SER A 340 -30.24 -6.40 12.50
N GLU A 341 -31.29 -7.15 12.82
CA GLU A 341 -31.57 -7.63 14.18
C GLU A 341 -30.35 -8.33 14.82
N THR A 342 -29.61 -9.15 14.04
CA THR A 342 -28.42 -9.84 14.53
C THR A 342 -27.33 -8.87 14.99
N THR A 343 -27.10 -7.80 14.24
CA THR A 343 -26.15 -6.74 14.61
C THR A 343 -26.65 -5.98 15.83
N ALA A 344 -27.93 -5.57 15.83
CA ALA A 344 -28.54 -4.85 16.95
C ALA A 344 -28.43 -5.63 18.28
N ARG A 345 -28.70 -6.94 18.23
CA ARG A 345 -28.55 -7.83 19.40
C ARG A 345 -27.10 -7.94 19.86
N ALA A 346 -26.14 -7.96 18.93
CA ALA A 346 -24.72 -8.03 19.24
C ALA A 346 -24.18 -6.73 19.85
N LEU A 347 -24.73 -5.57 19.45
CA LEU A 347 -24.40 -4.27 20.05
C LEU A 347 -24.99 -4.09 21.45
N GLY A 348 -26.12 -4.74 21.74
CA GLY A 348 -26.74 -4.72 23.06
C GLY A 348 -27.30 -3.35 23.45
N ALA A 349 -27.23 -3.03 24.75
CA ALA A 349 -27.85 -1.83 25.32
C ALA A 349 -27.09 -0.52 24.99
N ASP A 350 -25.86 -0.63 24.49
CA ASP A 350 -25.04 0.53 24.17
C ASP A 350 -25.47 1.17 22.84
N ALA A 351 -26.19 0.46 21.97
CA ALA A 351 -26.71 1.04 20.74
C ALA A 351 -27.96 1.90 20.99
N VAL A 352 -27.95 3.11 20.43
CA VAL A 352 -29.14 3.96 20.31
C VAL A 352 -29.81 3.62 18.98
N LEU A 353 -30.99 3.02 19.06
CA LEU A 353 -31.69 2.46 17.92
C LEU A 353 -33.02 3.17 17.68
N GLY A 354 -33.40 3.29 16.40
CA GLY A 354 -34.74 3.68 15.97
C GLY A 354 -35.76 2.55 16.15
N GLU A 355 -36.94 2.72 15.55
CA GLU A 355 -37.97 1.68 15.58
C GLU A 355 -37.61 0.51 14.65
N PRO A 356 -37.68 -0.75 15.11
CA PRO A 356 -37.48 -1.92 14.24
C PRO A 356 -38.57 -2.03 13.18
N ARG A 357 -38.20 -2.48 11.98
CA ARG A 357 -39.12 -2.67 10.85
C ARG A 357 -38.85 -4.00 10.15
N ASP A 358 -39.91 -4.73 9.83
CA ASP A 358 -39.82 -5.95 9.04
C ASP A 358 -39.82 -5.61 7.54
N VAL A 359 -38.76 -6.01 6.84
CA VAL A 359 -38.62 -5.81 5.39
C VAL A 359 -38.56 -7.16 4.70
N HIS A 360 -39.25 -7.27 3.56
CA HIS A 360 -39.23 -8.47 2.73
C HIS A 360 -38.31 -8.28 1.52
N PHE A 361 -37.14 -8.92 1.54
CA PHE A 361 -36.23 -8.88 0.41
C PHE A 361 -36.56 -9.93 -0.65
N LYS A 362 -36.37 -9.57 -1.92
CA LYS A 362 -36.55 -10.51 -3.02
C LYS A 362 -35.54 -11.68 -2.88
N GLY A 363 -36.05 -12.90 -2.77
CA GLY A 363 -35.24 -14.10 -2.67
C GLY A 363 -34.66 -14.40 -1.27
N SER A 364 -35.15 -13.76 -0.19
CA SER A 364 -34.98 -14.29 1.16
C SER A 364 -36.18 -15.16 1.55
N SER A 365 -35.92 -16.27 2.24
CA SER A 365 -36.97 -17.08 2.87
C SER A 365 -37.34 -16.43 4.22
N GLY A 366 -38.14 -15.37 4.20
CA GLY A 366 -38.66 -14.71 5.40
C GLY A 366 -38.46 -13.19 5.46
N HIS A 367 -39.12 -12.60 6.45
CA HIS A 367 -38.95 -11.19 6.84
C HIS A 367 -37.58 -11.02 7.51
N VAL A 368 -36.91 -9.92 7.20
CA VAL A 368 -35.70 -9.48 7.90
C VAL A 368 -36.04 -8.21 8.64
N GLN A 369 -35.84 -8.24 9.96
CA GLN A 369 -35.97 -7.05 10.76
C GLN A 369 -34.71 -6.20 10.62
N ILE A 370 -34.89 -4.94 10.24
CA ILE A 370 -33.86 -3.92 10.19
C ILE A 370 -34.22 -2.79 11.14
N VAL A 371 -33.21 -2.10 11.65
CA VAL A 371 -33.37 -0.98 12.56
C VAL A 371 -32.34 0.08 12.26
N GLU A 372 -32.70 1.35 12.45
CA GLU A 372 -31.76 2.46 12.25
C GLU A 372 -30.83 2.58 13.45
N LEU A 373 -29.53 2.69 13.19
CA LEU A 373 -28.52 3.01 14.19
C LEU A 373 -28.36 4.54 14.27
N LEU A 374 -28.76 5.11 15.40
CA LEU A 374 -28.72 6.54 15.65
C LEU A 374 -27.48 6.94 16.46
N GLY A 375 -26.86 6.00 17.17
CA GLY A 375 -25.68 6.28 17.96
C GLY A 375 -25.20 5.11 18.80
N MET A 376 -24.10 5.33 19.52
CA MET A 376 -23.52 4.41 20.49
C MET A 376 -23.26 5.17 21.81
N ARG A 377 -23.82 4.66 22.91
CA ARG A 377 -23.70 5.13 24.30
C ARG A 377 -23.05 4.03 25.13
N GLY A 378 -21.77 4.14 25.45
CA GLY A 378 -21.07 3.11 26.23
C GLY A 378 -19.76 2.68 25.59
N GLY A 379 -19.11 1.66 26.16
CA GLY A 379 -17.74 1.24 25.85
C GLY A 379 -16.64 2.07 26.53
N GLU A 380 -15.38 1.87 26.14
CA GLU A 380 -14.23 2.69 26.60
C GLU A 380 -14.21 4.10 25.97
N GLU A 381 -15.14 4.39 25.05
CA GLU A 381 -15.13 5.56 24.19
C GLU A 381 -16.32 6.51 24.42
N PRO A 382 -16.18 7.80 24.08
CA PRO A 382 -17.25 8.77 24.24
C PRO A 382 -18.48 8.43 23.38
N PRO A 383 -19.68 8.88 23.80
CA PRO A 383 -20.88 8.69 23.01
C PRO A 383 -20.79 9.36 21.64
N SER A 384 -21.24 8.67 20.62
CA SER A 384 -21.43 9.22 19.28
C SER A 384 -22.91 9.09 18.92
N GLU A 385 -23.57 10.22 18.70
CA GLU A 385 -24.97 10.26 18.26
C GLU A 385 -25.05 11.08 16.98
N LEU A 386 -25.73 10.53 15.99
CA LEU A 386 -26.14 11.27 14.82
C LEU A 386 -27.32 12.15 15.23
N ALA A 387 -27.27 13.43 14.84
CA ALA A 387 -28.44 14.27 14.94
C ALA A 387 -29.57 13.63 14.13
N THR A 388 -30.72 13.40 14.76
CA THR A 388 -31.92 12.96 14.05
C THR A 388 -32.24 14.03 13.01
N GLN A 389 -32.03 13.71 11.72
CA GLN A 389 -32.35 14.66 10.65
C GLN A 389 -33.86 14.69 10.48
N GLY A 390 -34.50 15.69 11.09
CA GLY A 390 -35.84 16.08 10.67
C GLY A 390 -35.84 16.40 9.17
N HIS A 391 -36.96 16.13 8.51
CA HIS A 391 -37.08 16.42 7.08
C HIS A 391 -37.34 17.90 6.78
N ASP A 392 -37.60 18.73 7.81
CA ASP A 392 -37.91 20.16 7.73
C ASP A 392 -38.90 20.49 6.61
N LEU A 393 -39.93 19.66 6.48
CA LEU A 393 -40.95 19.76 5.44
C LEU A 393 -41.75 21.06 5.63
N GLN A 394 -41.76 21.91 4.60
CA GLN A 394 -42.59 23.10 4.56
C GLN A 394 -43.90 22.79 3.83
N GLU A 395 -45.04 23.08 4.46
CA GLU A 395 -46.36 22.87 3.84
C GLU A 395 -46.58 23.78 2.63
N LEU A 396 -47.16 23.22 1.58
CA LEU A 396 -47.48 23.92 0.34
C LEU A 396 -48.98 24.19 0.27
N VAL A 397 -49.34 25.47 0.16
CA VAL A 397 -50.74 25.91 0.11
C VAL A 397 -50.95 26.87 -1.07
N PRO A 398 -51.70 26.49 -2.12
CA PRO A 398 -52.34 25.18 -2.31
C PRO A 398 -51.32 24.09 -2.69
N PRO A 399 -51.61 22.81 -2.40
CA PRO A 399 -50.71 21.71 -2.76
C PRO A 399 -50.69 21.51 -4.29
N PRO A 400 -49.52 21.59 -4.96
CA PRO A 400 -49.44 21.43 -6.40
C PRO A 400 -49.73 19.99 -6.84
N SER A 401 -50.13 19.84 -8.10
CA SER A 401 -50.41 18.53 -8.69
C SER A 401 -49.10 17.85 -9.08
N ALA A 402 -49.04 16.53 -8.88
CA ALA A 402 -47.90 15.70 -9.25
C ALA A 402 -48.37 14.34 -9.79
N THR A 403 -47.45 13.56 -10.33
CA THR A 403 -47.68 12.12 -10.52
C THR A 403 -46.67 11.31 -9.71
N ILE A 404 -47.06 10.11 -9.31
CA ILE A 404 -46.21 9.19 -8.57
C ILE A 404 -46.32 7.79 -9.16
N ALA A 405 -45.19 7.10 -9.28
CA ALA A 405 -45.13 5.73 -9.74
C ALA A 405 -44.16 4.91 -8.88
N LEU A 406 -44.48 3.65 -8.62
CA LEU A 406 -43.55 2.70 -8.04
C LEU A 406 -42.45 2.34 -9.03
N ILE A 407 -41.24 2.09 -8.52
CA ILE A 407 -40.12 1.57 -9.29
C ILE A 407 -39.93 0.10 -8.90
N VAL A 408 -40.28 -0.80 -9.81
CA VAL A 408 -40.23 -2.24 -9.57
C VAL A 408 -39.27 -2.88 -10.57
N ASN A 409 -38.22 -3.53 -10.07
CA ASN A 409 -37.14 -4.10 -10.90
C ASN A 409 -36.54 -3.09 -11.90
N SER A 410 -36.22 -1.88 -11.41
CA SER A 410 -35.63 -0.80 -12.20
C SER A 410 -36.52 -0.31 -13.37
N LYS A 411 -37.84 -0.54 -13.28
CA LYS A 411 -38.83 -0.06 -14.24
C LYS A 411 -39.92 0.72 -13.51
N LEU A 412 -40.35 1.81 -14.12
CA LEU A 412 -41.49 2.58 -13.67
C LEU A 412 -42.77 1.75 -13.87
N ASP A 413 -43.58 1.63 -12.83
CA ASP A 413 -44.95 1.15 -12.94
C ASP A 413 -45.86 2.28 -13.44
N LYS A 414 -47.16 2.00 -13.58
CA LYS A 414 -48.17 2.97 -14.00
C LYS A 414 -48.17 4.20 -13.08
N PRO A 415 -48.05 5.42 -13.63
CA PRO A 415 -48.19 6.65 -12.84
C PRO A 415 -49.61 6.83 -12.30
N HIS A 416 -49.69 7.34 -11.07
CA HIS A 416 -50.90 7.69 -10.35
C HIS A 416 -50.91 9.18 -10.04
N ALA A 417 -52.10 9.78 -9.94
CA ALA A 417 -52.22 11.16 -9.52
C ALA A 417 -51.76 11.32 -8.06
N ALA A 418 -51.03 12.39 -7.79
CA ALA A 418 -50.59 12.77 -6.47
C ALA A 418 -50.72 14.28 -6.25
N ARG A 419 -50.66 14.71 -5.00
CA ARG A 419 -50.52 16.11 -4.61
C ARG A 419 -49.35 16.28 -3.66
N VAL A 420 -48.53 17.28 -3.88
CA VAL A 420 -47.41 17.59 -2.98
C VAL A 420 -47.93 18.42 -1.82
N LEU A 421 -48.03 17.81 -0.64
CA LEU A 421 -48.54 18.46 0.57
C LEU A 421 -47.48 19.32 1.25
N ALA A 422 -46.25 18.83 1.27
CA ALA A 422 -45.12 19.54 1.86
C ALA A 422 -43.82 19.11 1.19
N LEU A 423 -42.79 19.96 1.23
CA LEU A 423 -41.51 19.67 0.61
C LEU A 423 -40.35 20.34 1.35
N SER A 424 -39.17 19.75 1.25
CA SER A 424 -37.89 20.33 1.63
C SER A 424 -36.82 19.98 0.60
N GLY A 425 -35.58 20.40 0.83
CA GLY A 425 -34.45 20.02 0.00
C GLY A 425 -34.15 18.52 -0.04
N ARG A 426 -34.68 17.74 0.92
CA ARG A 426 -34.36 16.31 1.10
C ARG A 426 -35.56 15.39 1.00
N ALA A 427 -36.76 15.88 1.24
CA ALA A 427 -37.95 15.05 1.35
C ALA A 427 -39.18 15.73 0.76
N VAL A 428 -40.19 14.91 0.52
CA VAL A 428 -41.49 15.33 0.04
C VAL A 428 -42.59 14.54 0.74
N ARG A 429 -43.69 15.22 1.06
CA ARG A 429 -44.92 14.61 1.54
C ARG A 429 -45.96 14.65 0.43
N VAL A 430 -46.48 13.49 0.06
CA VAL A 430 -47.44 13.33 -1.05
C VAL A 430 -48.76 12.71 -0.61
N ASP A 431 -49.88 13.25 -1.07
CA ASP A 431 -51.20 12.62 -0.99
C ASP A 431 -51.46 11.86 -2.29
N THR A 432 -51.71 10.55 -2.21
CA THR A 432 -52.00 9.71 -3.37
C THR A 432 -52.88 8.53 -2.97
N GLU A 433 -53.64 7.99 -3.93
CA GLU A 433 -54.41 6.74 -3.75
C GLU A 433 -53.54 5.49 -3.99
N LEU A 434 -52.32 5.66 -4.50
CA LEU A 434 -51.37 4.57 -4.68
C LEU A 434 -50.96 4.03 -3.30
N ALA A 435 -51.16 2.72 -3.07
CA ALA A 435 -50.71 2.07 -1.85
C ALA A 435 -49.18 2.01 -1.85
N LEU A 436 -48.57 2.75 -0.92
CA LEU A 436 -47.11 2.80 -0.73
C LEU A 436 -46.73 2.13 0.59
N ALA A 437 -45.75 1.23 0.53
CA ALA A 437 -45.12 0.62 1.69
C ALA A 437 -43.82 1.37 2.06
N PRO A 438 -43.37 1.30 3.33
CA PRO A 438 -42.04 1.78 3.69
C PRO A 438 -40.95 1.14 2.82
N PHE A 439 -39.97 1.95 2.44
CA PHE A 439 -38.83 1.63 1.58
C PHE A 439 -39.13 1.39 0.10
N ASP A 440 -40.39 1.54 -0.34
CA ASP A 440 -40.71 1.56 -1.76
C ASP A 440 -39.92 2.65 -2.48
N ASP A 441 -39.28 2.28 -3.58
CA ASP A 441 -38.67 3.21 -4.51
C ASP A 441 -39.77 3.82 -5.38
N VAL A 442 -39.85 5.14 -5.41
CA VAL A 442 -40.86 5.90 -6.16
C VAL A 442 -40.21 6.94 -7.05
N ALA A 443 -40.85 7.19 -8.19
CA ALA A 443 -40.58 8.35 -9.02
C ALA A 443 -41.74 9.32 -8.88
N ILE A 444 -41.42 10.57 -8.55
CA ILE A 444 -42.40 11.64 -8.36
C ILE A 444 -42.15 12.67 -9.45
N GLU A 445 -43.15 12.93 -10.28
CA GLU A 445 -43.08 13.94 -11.33
C GLU A 445 -43.78 15.23 -10.88
N ILE A 446 -43.02 16.31 -10.83
CA ILE A 446 -43.48 17.66 -10.46
C ILE A 446 -43.05 18.60 -11.60
N ASP A 447 -44.01 19.28 -12.23
CA ASP A 447 -43.78 20.23 -13.33
C ASP A 447 -42.87 19.71 -14.47
N GLY A 448 -43.05 18.44 -14.85
CA GLY A 448 -42.30 17.80 -15.94
C GLY A 448 -40.88 17.37 -15.58
N ARG A 449 -40.49 17.44 -14.29
CA ARG A 449 -39.24 16.88 -13.78
C ARG A 449 -39.53 15.66 -12.90
N SER A 450 -38.73 14.61 -13.08
CA SER A 450 -38.83 13.37 -12.31
C SER A 450 -37.81 13.34 -11.18
N TYR A 451 -38.27 13.05 -9.98
CA TYR A 451 -37.48 12.95 -8.76
C TYR A 451 -37.56 11.52 -8.22
N LEU A 452 -36.40 10.90 -7.96
CA LEU A 452 -36.34 9.59 -7.33
C LEU A 452 -36.33 9.74 -5.82
N ALA A 453 -37.22 9.02 -5.15
CA ALA A 453 -37.34 9.03 -3.71
C ALA A 453 -37.62 7.64 -3.16
N LYS A 454 -37.32 7.45 -1.88
CA LYS A 454 -37.63 6.24 -1.13
C LYS A 454 -38.60 6.59 -0.02
N VAL A 455 -39.74 5.89 0.00
CA VAL A 455 -40.78 6.07 1.02
C VAL A 455 -40.18 5.78 2.39
N GLN A 456 -40.31 6.72 3.32
CA GLN A 456 -39.82 6.53 4.68
C GLN A 456 -40.93 6.01 5.59
N PRO A 457 -40.59 5.20 6.61
CA PRO A 457 -41.55 4.84 7.65
C PRO A 457 -41.95 6.09 8.42
N ASP A 458 -43.21 6.51 8.29
CA ASP A 458 -43.66 7.78 8.89
C ASP A 458 -43.71 7.69 10.42
N SER A 459 -43.18 8.71 11.08
CA SER A 459 -43.31 8.96 12.52
C SER A 459 -44.08 10.26 12.81
N GLU A 460 -44.36 11.07 11.78
CA GLU A 460 -45.08 12.33 11.91
C GLU A 460 -46.57 12.10 11.66
N SER A 461 -47.39 12.45 12.65
CA SER A 461 -48.85 12.42 12.54
C SER A 461 -49.33 13.42 11.49
N GLY A 462 -49.53 12.96 10.25
CA GLY A 462 -49.99 13.77 9.13
C GLY A 462 -50.75 12.95 8.09
N ARG A 463 -51.43 13.64 7.17
CA ARG A 463 -52.04 13.02 5.98
C ARG A 463 -50.97 12.88 4.89
N GLY A 464 -50.94 11.75 4.19
CA GLY A 464 -50.04 11.48 3.06
C GLY A 464 -48.84 10.61 3.43
N HIS A 465 -47.96 10.37 2.46
CA HIS A 465 -46.74 9.57 2.59
C HIS A 465 -45.50 10.46 2.50
N VAL A 466 -44.53 10.26 3.40
CA VAL A 466 -43.22 10.92 3.33
C VAL A 466 -42.25 10.06 2.52
N ALA A 467 -41.56 10.69 1.56
CA ALA A 467 -40.49 10.06 0.79
C ALA A 467 -39.25 10.97 0.78
N VAL A 468 -38.07 10.37 0.95
CA VAL A 468 -36.78 11.07 0.93
C VAL A 468 -36.11 10.87 -0.42
N PHE A 469 -35.62 11.96 -1.02
CA PHE A 469 -34.98 11.90 -2.31
C PHE A 469 -33.69 11.07 -2.25
N THR A 470 -33.57 10.08 -3.13
CA THR A 470 -32.38 9.22 -3.24
C THR A 470 -31.31 9.81 -4.16
N SER A 471 -31.64 10.90 -4.84
CA SER A 471 -30.72 11.79 -5.53
C SER A 471 -31.01 13.23 -5.10
N VAL A 472 -30.03 13.94 -4.53
CA VAL A 472 -30.23 15.28 -3.97
C VAL A 472 -30.65 16.25 -5.08
N PRO A 473 -31.90 16.79 -5.07
CA PRO A 473 -32.28 17.85 -5.98
C PRO A 473 -31.64 19.17 -5.52
N LYS A 474 -31.32 20.08 -6.45
CA LYS A 474 -30.90 21.44 -6.08
C LYS A 474 -32.10 22.13 -5.42
N ILE A 475 -31.97 22.52 -4.14
CA ILE A 475 -33.06 23.16 -3.36
C ILE A 475 -33.72 24.33 -4.12
N ALA A 476 -32.89 25.17 -4.75
CA ALA A 476 -33.35 26.29 -5.56
C ALA A 476 -34.20 25.88 -6.78
N ASP A 477 -33.99 24.70 -7.35
CA ASP A 477 -34.78 24.20 -8.49
C ASP A 477 -36.18 23.79 -8.05
N VAL A 478 -36.34 23.30 -6.82
CA VAL A 478 -37.63 22.82 -6.31
C VAL A 478 -38.47 23.98 -5.75
N GLU A 479 -37.87 24.87 -4.96
CA GLU A 479 -38.56 26.03 -4.39
C GLU A 479 -38.97 27.07 -5.45
N SER A 480 -38.13 27.34 -6.45
CA SER A 480 -38.42 28.35 -7.47
C SER A 480 -39.50 27.93 -8.48
N GLN A 481 -39.77 26.63 -8.60
CA GLN A 481 -40.77 26.07 -9.52
C GLN A 481 -42.15 26.01 -8.87
N ILE A 482 -42.21 25.59 -7.60
CA ILE A 482 -43.46 25.54 -6.84
C ILE A 482 -44.01 26.95 -6.57
N ALA A 483 -43.15 27.99 -6.55
CA ALA A 483 -43.56 29.37 -6.41
C ALA A 483 -44.15 30.02 -7.68
N ARG A 484 -44.15 29.31 -8.83
CA ARG A 484 -44.76 29.76 -10.10
C ARG A 484 -46.07 29.05 -10.36
#